data_AF-A0A9D4MV62-F1
#
_entry.id   AF-A0A9D4MV62-F1
#
_cell.length_a   1.000
_cell.length_b   1.000
_cell.length_c   1.000
_cell.angle_alpha   90.00
_cell.angle_beta   90.00
_cell.angle_gamma   90.00
#
_symmetry.space_group_name_H-M   'P 1'
#
loop_
_entity.id
_entity.type
_entity.pdbx_description
1 polymer ?
#
loop_
_entity_poly.entity_id
_entity_poly.type
_entity_poly.pdbx_seq_one_letter_code
_entity_poly.pdbx_strand_id
1 'polypeptide(L)'
;MVYCFAIHCVHRTGGNGTCSLFRFPINPKEKKKWVDRCRRADRDVNGNDRICSCHFVDGKKENGPTIFDYQKKDLHFQEMNTPKRCKRPKLKEREDVKKSIPVDVTTISQDHNYYTHDYSAYDDIDAELPTKSIQELEREIARLEGELGRMKLRPSKMSVQDIIGDNDKMLLYTSFPVDVFQVLVGVLKRLAPFNYYAGWTVACFSLEDQLLITLMKLRLNCKDLDLAVRFDTSRGTVSNIINTYISSAS
;
A
#
# COMPACT_ATOMS: atom_id res chain seq x y z
N MET A 1 21.38 -26.82 29.97
CA MET A 1 21.85 -25.43 30.19
C MET A 1 20.86 -24.48 29.53
N VAL A 2 20.25 -23.56 30.28
CA VAL A 2 19.16 -22.70 29.76
C VAL A 2 19.72 -21.35 29.33
N TYR A 3 19.43 -20.96 28.09
CA TYR A 3 19.86 -19.69 27.50
C TYR A 3 18.75 -18.64 27.57
N CYS A 4 19.13 -17.36 27.54
CA CYS A 4 18.21 -16.26 27.39
C CYS A 4 17.44 -16.35 26.06
N PHE A 5 16.18 -15.98 26.09
CA PHE A 5 15.28 -16.03 24.96
C PHE A 5 15.41 -14.78 24.07
N ALA A 6 16.15 -13.75 24.47
CA ALA A 6 16.36 -12.60 23.61
C ALA A 6 17.29 -12.93 22.43
N ILE A 7 16.96 -12.39 21.25
CA ILE A 7 17.83 -12.49 20.06
C ILE A 7 19.17 -11.82 20.38
N HIS A 8 20.28 -12.44 19.97
CA HIS A 8 21.66 -11.99 20.20
C HIS A 8 22.10 -11.92 21.67
N CYS A 9 21.31 -12.43 22.61
CA CYS A 9 21.72 -12.51 24.02
C CYS A 9 22.42 -13.84 24.33
N VAL A 10 23.62 -13.77 24.91
CA VAL A 10 24.44 -14.94 25.28
C VAL A 10 24.35 -15.33 26.76
N HIS A 11 23.53 -14.63 27.55
CA HIS A 11 23.32 -14.95 28.97
C HIS A 11 22.68 -16.34 29.18
N ARG A 12 23.17 -17.09 30.17
CA ARG A 12 22.74 -18.46 30.48
C ARG A 12 22.81 -18.76 31.98
N THR A 13 22.06 -19.76 32.43
CA THR A 13 22.13 -20.24 33.82
C THR A 13 23.48 -20.90 34.10
N GLY A 14 24.14 -20.49 35.20
CA GLY A 14 25.39 -21.10 35.67
C GLY A 14 26.67 -20.65 34.96
N GLY A 15 26.63 -19.55 34.18
CA GLY A 15 27.83 -18.87 33.69
C GLY A 15 28.26 -17.71 34.60
N ASN A 16 29.35 -17.00 34.25
CA ASN A 16 29.89 -15.83 34.98
C ASN A 16 28.98 -14.58 34.97
N GLY A 17 27.70 -14.72 34.62
CA GLY A 17 26.76 -13.59 34.52
C GLY A 17 26.08 -13.29 35.85
N THR A 18 26.00 -12.01 36.20
CA THR A 18 25.31 -11.51 37.42
C THR A 18 23.79 -11.35 37.24
N CYS A 19 23.25 -11.75 36.09
CA CYS A 19 21.84 -11.55 35.76
C CYS A 19 20.97 -12.76 36.15
N SER A 20 19.75 -12.49 36.63
CA SER A 20 18.74 -13.52 36.88
C SER A 20 17.97 -13.87 35.60
N LEU A 21 17.38 -15.07 35.51
CA LEU A 21 16.63 -15.54 34.34
C LEU A 21 15.16 -15.73 34.70
N PHE A 22 14.27 -14.93 34.12
CA PHE A 22 12.83 -14.94 34.38
C PHE A 22 12.07 -15.86 33.44
N ARG A 23 11.09 -16.62 33.98
CA ARG A 23 10.13 -17.39 33.19
C ARG A 23 9.18 -16.44 32.47
N PHE A 24 8.63 -16.89 31.34
CA PHE A 24 7.49 -16.22 30.73
C PHE A 24 6.27 -16.25 31.68
N PRO A 25 5.45 -15.19 31.72
CA PRO A 25 4.22 -15.14 32.51
C PRO A 25 3.23 -16.26 32.15
N ILE A 26 2.41 -16.65 33.13
CA ILE A 26 1.30 -17.61 32.93
C ILE A 26 0.15 -16.92 32.19
N ASN A 27 -0.04 -15.61 32.44
CA ASN A 27 -1.08 -14.83 31.78
C ASN A 27 -0.82 -14.79 30.26
N PRO A 28 -1.74 -15.29 29.41
CA PRO A 28 -1.53 -15.40 27.97
C PRO A 28 -1.33 -14.03 27.30
N LYS A 29 -1.94 -12.96 27.83
CA LYS A 29 -1.78 -11.61 27.28
C LYS A 29 -0.37 -11.08 27.49
N GLU A 30 0.15 -11.23 28.71
CA GLU A 30 1.50 -10.80 29.04
C GLU A 30 2.56 -11.67 28.39
N LYS A 31 2.33 -12.99 28.34
CA LYS A 31 3.19 -13.94 27.62
C LYS A 31 3.33 -13.51 26.16
N LYS A 32 2.20 -13.22 25.49
CA LYS A 32 2.20 -12.73 24.11
C LYS A 32 2.97 -11.41 23.98
N LYS A 33 2.75 -10.46 24.89
CA LYS A 33 3.49 -9.19 24.92
C LYS A 33 5.01 -9.41 24.99
N TRP A 34 5.47 -10.33 25.83
CA TRP A 34 6.89 -10.67 25.94
C TRP A 34 7.43 -11.33 24.66
N VAL A 35 6.68 -12.25 24.06
CA VAL A 35 7.04 -12.91 22.80
C VAL A 35 7.18 -11.88 21.67
N ASP A 36 6.16 -11.04 21.50
CA ASP A 36 6.11 -10.01 20.47
C ASP A 36 7.30 -9.04 20.61
N ARG A 37 7.67 -8.70 21.84
CA ARG A 37 8.82 -7.85 22.13
C ARG A 37 10.15 -8.51 21.79
N CYS A 38 10.31 -9.82 21.93
CA CYS A 38 11.53 -10.52 21.54
C CYS A 38 11.76 -10.60 20.03
N ARG A 39 10.71 -10.39 19.20
CA ARG A 39 10.77 -10.36 17.73
C ARG A 39 11.39 -11.59 17.06
N ARG A 40 11.28 -12.77 17.68
CA ARG A 40 11.72 -14.03 17.09
C ARG A 40 10.71 -14.55 16.07
N ALA A 41 11.21 -14.88 14.87
CA ALA A 41 10.45 -15.53 13.81
C ALA A 41 10.91 -16.97 13.53
N ASP A 42 12.04 -17.36 14.13
CA ASP A 42 12.70 -18.66 13.95
C ASP A 42 12.07 -19.77 14.81
N ARG A 43 11.53 -19.45 15.99
CA ARG A 43 10.85 -20.42 16.86
C ARG A 43 9.87 -19.81 17.86
N ASP A 44 8.92 -20.64 18.28
CA ASP A 44 7.97 -20.33 19.36
C ASP A 44 8.56 -20.48 20.77
N VAL A 45 7.88 -19.85 21.74
CA VAL A 45 8.21 -19.92 23.17
C VAL A 45 7.70 -21.20 23.81
N ASN A 46 8.62 -21.99 24.38
CA ASN A 46 8.37 -23.16 25.20
C ASN A 46 8.36 -22.82 26.70
N GLY A 47 7.81 -23.71 27.56
CA GLY A 47 7.70 -23.51 29.02
C GLY A 47 9.04 -23.42 29.77
N ASN A 48 10.13 -23.86 29.15
CA ASN A 48 11.49 -23.76 29.69
C ASN A 48 12.24 -22.51 29.24
N ASP A 49 11.67 -21.71 28.34
CA ASP A 49 12.31 -20.49 27.89
C ASP A 49 12.35 -19.43 29.01
N ARG A 50 13.42 -18.63 28.98
CA ARG A 50 13.75 -17.63 30.00
C ARG A 50 14.26 -16.37 29.36
N ILE A 51 14.00 -15.20 29.93
CA ILE A 51 14.66 -13.95 29.52
C ILE A 51 15.50 -13.45 30.71
N CYS A 52 16.75 -13.03 30.46
CA CYS A 52 17.60 -12.53 31.53
C CYS A 52 17.18 -11.11 31.99
N SER A 53 17.51 -10.77 33.23
CA SER A 53 17.15 -9.49 33.86
C SER A 53 17.70 -8.27 33.14
N CYS A 54 18.76 -8.40 32.33
CA CYS A 54 19.31 -7.33 31.51
C CYS A 54 18.30 -6.77 30.49
N HIS A 55 17.27 -7.52 30.14
CA HIS A 55 16.22 -7.06 29.22
C HIS A 55 15.09 -6.29 29.91
N PHE A 56 15.14 -6.14 31.23
CA PHE A 56 14.10 -5.52 32.04
C PHE A 56 14.60 -4.22 32.65
N VAL A 57 13.74 -3.20 32.68
CA VAL A 57 14.02 -1.97 33.44
C VAL A 57 14.24 -2.33 34.90
N ASP A 58 15.33 -1.84 35.48
CA ASP A 58 15.79 -2.13 36.85
C ASP A 58 15.95 -3.63 37.16
N GLY A 59 16.00 -4.50 36.15
CA GLY A 59 16.03 -5.94 36.33
C GLY A 59 14.72 -6.53 36.87
N LYS A 60 13.60 -5.79 36.83
CA LYS A 60 12.31 -6.21 37.41
C LYS A 60 11.28 -6.56 36.34
N LYS A 61 10.47 -7.59 36.61
CA LYS A 61 9.49 -8.17 35.66
C LYS A 61 8.24 -7.31 35.40
N GLU A 62 8.05 -6.24 36.15
CA GLU A 62 6.79 -5.46 36.26
C GLU A 62 6.32 -4.92 34.91
N ASN A 63 7.24 -4.37 34.12
CA ASN A 63 6.95 -3.75 32.82
C ASN A 63 7.21 -4.68 31.62
N GLY A 64 7.58 -5.95 31.88
CA GLY A 64 8.07 -6.88 30.87
C GLY A 64 9.43 -6.48 30.29
N PRO A 65 10.02 -7.32 29.41
CA PRO A 65 11.31 -7.02 28.82
C PRO A 65 11.14 -5.88 27.82
N THR A 66 11.97 -4.84 27.90
CA THR A 66 11.90 -3.61 27.10
C THR A 66 13.28 -3.14 26.63
N ILE A 67 14.35 -3.79 27.09
CA ILE A 67 15.72 -3.44 26.73
C ILE A 67 16.22 -4.52 25.79
N PHE A 68 16.34 -4.22 24.51
CA PHE A 68 16.92 -5.14 23.51
C PHE A 68 17.88 -4.37 22.60
N ASP A 69 18.86 -5.05 22.00
CA ASP A 69 19.89 -4.39 21.20
C ASP A 69 19.32 -3.63 19.99
N TYR A 70 18.22 -4.13 19.41
CA TYR A 70 17.50 -3.45 18.32
C TYR A 70 16.58 -2.30 18.80
N GLN A 71 16.41 -2.11 20.12
CA GLN A 71 15.67 -0.99 20.70
C GLN A 71 16.59 0.13 21.22
N LYS A 72 17.92 -0.05 21.23
CA LYS A 72 18.90 0.97 21.65
C LYS A 72 19.03 2.17 20.70
N LYS A 73 18.24 2.25 19.61
CA LYS A 73 18.15 3.42 18.73
C LYS A 73 16.85 4.18 19.01
N ASP A 74 16.95 5.17 19.89
CA ASP A 74 16.10 6.38 20.08
C ASP A 74 14.65 6.37 19.57
N LEU A 75 13.82 5.42 19.99
CA LEU A 75 12.37 5.54 19.85
C LEU A 75 11.65 4.91 21.04
N HIS A 76 11.69 5.60 22.18
CA HIS A 76 10.77 5.31 23.30
C HIS A 76 9.38 5.83 22.91
N PHE A 77 8.66 5.08 22.08
CA PHE A 77 7.23 5.33 21.87
C PHE A 77 6.47 4.83 23.10
N GLN A 78 5.85 5.75 23.83
CA GLN A 78 4.80 5.40 24.79
C GLN A 78 3.74 4.54 24.08
N GLU A 79 3.32 3.45 24.72
CA GLU A 79 2.27 2.57 24.21
C GLU A 79 0.95 3.37 24.08
N MET A 80 0.67 3.91 22.89
CA MET A 80 -0.67 4.39 22.55
C MET A 80 -1.54 3.17 22.24
N ASN A 81 -2.66 3.05 22.95
CA ASN A 81 -3.69 2.05 22.68
C ASN A 81 -4.28 2.29 21.28
N THR A 82 -3.73 1.64 20.25
CA THR A 82 -4.34 1.66 18.92
C THR A 82 -5.66 0.88 18.97
N PRO A 83 -6.77 1.42 18.46
CA PRO A 83 -8.04 0.69 18.42
C PRO A 83 -7.89 -0.59 17.59
N LYS A 84 -8.48 -1.68 18.10
CA LYS A 84 -8.44 -3.01 17.47
C LYS A 84 -8.98 -2.91 16.05
N ARG A 85 -8.13 -3.24 15.06
CA ARG A 85 -8.53 -3.42 13.66
C ARG A 85 -9.72 -4.38 13.58
N CYS A 86 -10.90 -3.89 13.22
CA CYS A 86 -12.06 -4.72 12.92
C CYS A 86 -11.71 -5.67 11.77
N LYS A 87 -11.84 -6.97 12.01
CA LYS A 87 -11.73 -7.98 10.95
C LYS A 87 -12.98 -7.86 10.06
N ARG A 88 -12.80 -7.76 8.74
CA ARG A 88 -13.92 -7.83 7.77
C ARG A 88 -14.65 -9.18 7.93
N PRO A 89 -15.98 -9.22 7.95
CA PRO A 89 -16.73 -10.48 7.95
C PRO A 89 -16.50 -11.21 6.62
N LYS A 90 -16.34 -12.54 6.68
CA LYS A 90 -16.34 -13.40 5.48
C LYS A 90 -17.76 -13.40 4.90
N LEU A 91 -17.91 -12.94 3.66
CA LEU A 91 -19.17 -13.04 2.92
C LEU A 91 -19.45 -14.53 2.63
N LYS A 92 -20.63 -15.00 3.03
CA LYS A 92 -21.18 -16.30 2.64
C LYS A 92 -21.84 -16.15 1.27
N GLU A 93 -21.50 -17.04 0.35
CA GLU A 93 -22.27 -17.25 -0.89
C GLU A 93 -23.73 -17.54 -0.57
N ARG A 94 -24.64 -16.94 -1.33
CA ARG A 94 -26.03 -17.38 -1.43
C ARG A 94 -26.50 -17.31 -2.87
N GLU A 95 -27.11 -18.41 -3.26
CA GLU A 95 -27.69 -18.75 -4.55
C GLU A 95 -28.94 -17.93 -4.91
N ASP A 96 -29.26 -18.01 -6.20
CA ASP A 96 -30.29 -17.33 -7.00
C ASP A 96 -31.72 -17.37 -6.48
N VAL A 97 -32.46 -16.25 -6.64
CA VAL A 97 -33.91 -16.25 -6.90
C VAL A 97 -34.30 -15.04 -7.79
N LYS A 98 -34.95 -15.33 -8.92
CA LYS A 98 -35.56 -14.38 -9.89
C LYS A 98 -36.83 -13.72 -9.32
N LYS A 99 -37.07 -12.41 -9.58
CA LYS A 99 -38.40 -11.90 -9.98
C LYS A 99 -38.42 -10.46 -10.54
N SER A 100 -39.19 -10.34 -11.62
CA SER A 100 -39.82 -9.24 -12.36
C SER A 100 -39.91 -7.80 -11.82
N ILE A 101 -39.79 -6.88 -12.79
CA ILE A 101 -40.07 -5.42 -12.82
C ILE A 101 -41.60 -5.15 -12.74
N PRO A 102 -42.07 -3.94 -12.36
CA PRO A 102 -42.48 -2.95 -13.36
C PRO A 102 -42.11 -1.49 -13.02
N VAL A 103 -41.70 -0.70 -14.02
CA VAL A 103 -41.53 0.76 -13.94
C VAL A 103 -42.60 1.42 -14.81
N ASP A 104 -43.33 2.33 -14.18
CA ASP A 104 -44.39 3.19 -14.70
C ASP A 104 -43.77 4.42 -15.37
N VAL A 105 -44.11 4.71 -16.63
CA VAL A 105 -43.78 5.99 -17.28
C VAL A 105 -45.03 6.51 -17.98
N THR A 106 -45.52 7.62 -17.43
CA THR A 106 -46.68 8.38 -17.87
C THR A 106 -46.50 8.99 -19.27
N THR A 107 -47.56 8.83 -20.04
CA THR A 107 -47.82 9.28 -21.41
C THR A 107 -47.95 10.80 -21.53
N ILE A 108 -47.32 11.40 -22.55
CA ILE A 108 -47.78 12.66 -23.15
C ILE A 108 -48.36 12.32 -24.53
N SER A 109 -49.66 12.58 -24.65
CA SER A 109 -50.49 12.47 -25.84
C SER A 109 -50.19 13.61 -26.81
N GLN A 110 -50.04 13.28 -28.10
CA GLN A 110 -50.49 14.14 -29.19
C GLN A 110 -51.19 13.28 -30.24
N ASP A 111 -52.49 13.53 -30.38
CA ASP A 111 -53.36 13.11 -31.46
C ASP A 111 -52.78 13.46 -32.82
N HIS A 112 -52.74 12.51 -33.76
CA HIS A 112 -53.02 12.79 -35.16
C HIS A 112 -53.61 11.56 -35.86
N ASN A 113 -54.90 11.69 -36.14
CA ASN A 113 -55.79 10.81 -36.86
C ASN A 113 -55.55 10.90 -38.38
N TYR A 114 -55.35 9.77 -39.08
CA TYR A 114 -55.94 9.56 -40.40
C TYR A 114 -55.91 8.08 -40.84
N TYR A 115 -57.10 7.55 -41.10
CA TYR A 115 -57.47 6.49 -42.05
C TYR A 115 -56.81 5.10 -41.98
N THR A 116 -57.66 4.15 -41.61
CA THR A 116 -57.64 2.75 -42.05
C THR A 116 -57.62 2.67 -43.58
N HIS A 117 -56.60 2.04 -44.15
CA HIS A 117 -56.71 1.38 -45.44
C HIS A 117 -56.25 -0.07 -45.29
N ASP A 118 -57.24 -0.94 -45.27
CA ASP A 118 -57.10 -2.37 -45.53
C ASP A 118 -56.65 -2.51 -47.00
N TYR A 119 -55.46 -3.05 -47.22
CA TYR A 119 -55.02 -3.61 -48.49
C TYR A 119 -54.08 -4.78 -48.23
N SER A 120 -54.50 -5.90 -48.80
CA SER A 120 -53.83 -7.18 -48.93
C SER A 120 -52.39 -7.11 -49.43
N ALA A 121 -51.57 -8.03 -48.90
CA ALA A 121 -50.55 -8.82 -49.59
C ALA A 121 -49.67 -8.10 -50.64
N TYR A 122 -48.40 -7.85 -50.31
CA TYR A 122 -47.25 -8.11 -51.19
C TYR A 122 -45.94 -8.14 -50.36
N ASP A 123 -45.21 -9.24 -50.55
CA ASP A 123 -43.76 -9.41 -50.70
C ASP A 123 -42.74 -9.03 -49.61
N ASP A 124 -41.86 -10.02 -49.40
CA ASP A 124 -40.45 -9.95 -49.02
C ASP A 124 -39.80 -8.56 -49.15
N ILE A 125 -39.40 -8.00 -48.01
CA ILE A 125 -38.15 -7.26 -47.95
C ILE A 125 -37.26 -8.04 -47.00
N ASP A 126 -36.40 -8.84 -47.62
CA ASP A 126 -35.30 -9.58 -47.01
C ASP A 126 -34.48 -8.60 -46.14
N ALA A 127 -34.73 -8.61 -44.82
CA ALA A 127 -34.10 -7.72 -43.85
C ALA A 127 -32.69 -8.20 -43.47
N GLU A 128 -31.98 -8.84 -44.40
CA GLU A 128 -30.57 -9.14 -44.24
C GLU A 128 -29.72 -7.94 -44.67
N LEU A 129 -29.25 -7.19 -43.66
CA LEU A 129 -28.24 -6.11 -43.67
C LEU A 129 -28.86 -4.70 -43.53
N PRO A 130 -28.76 -4.09 -42.33
CA PRO A 130 -27.49 -3.77 -41.67
C PRO A 130 -27.35 -4.35 -40.26
N THR A 131 -28.14 -5.36 -39.90
CA THR A 131 -28.13 -6.00 -38.58
C THR A 131 -26.80 -6.64 -38.22
N LYS A 132 -26.10 -7.27 -39.17
CA LYS A 132 -24.76 -7.85 -38.93
C LYS A 132 -23.71 -6.78 -38.60
N SER A 133 -23.77 -5.63 -39.26
CA SER A 133 -22.86 -4.50 -39.01
C SER A 133 -23.17 -3.81 -37.69
N ILE A 134 -24.45 -3.66 -37.34
CA ILE A 134 -24.88 -3.15 -36.03
C ILE A 134 -24.39 -4.06 -34.90
N GLN A 135 -24.57 -5.38 -35.02
CA GLN A 135 -24.09 -6.35 -34.04
C GLN A 135 -22.56 -6.37 -33.88
N GLU A 136 -21.82 -6.07 -34.96
CA GLU A 136 -20.37 -5.97 -34.91
C GLU A 136 -19.91 -4.68 -34.23
N LEU A 137 -20.57 -3.56 -34.52
CA LEU A 137 -20.34 -2.29 -33.84
C LEU A 137 -20.70 -2.36 -32.35
N GLU A 138 -21.80 -3.02 -31.97
CA GLU A 138 -22.17 -3.24 -30.56
C GLU A 138 -21.15 -4.10 -29.82
N ARG A 139 -20.62 -5.14 -30.47
CA ARG A 139 -19.50 -5.94 -29.91
C ARG A 139 -18.25 -5.10 -29.73
N GLU A 140 -17.96 -4.23 -30.68
CA GLU A 140 -16.79 -3.36 -30.61
C GLU A 140 -16.94 -2.28 -29.53
N ILE A 141 -18.13 -1.69 -29.37
CA ILE A 141 -18.45 -0.79 -28.26
C ILE A 141 -18.25 -1.50 -26.92
N ALA A 142 -18.81 -2.71 -26.76
CA ALA A 142 -18.63 -3.48 -25.53
C ALA A 142 -17.15 -3.83 -25.26
N ARG A 143 -16.37 -4.14 -26.31
CA ARG A 143 -14.93 -4.41 -26.21
C ARG A 143 -14.16 -3.15 -25.77
N LEU A 144 -14.42 -2.02 -26.43
CA LEU A 144 -13.77 -0.74 -26.16
C LEU A 144 -14.15 -0.19 -24.77
N GLU A 145 -15.41 -0.33 -24.35
CA GLU A 145 -15.85 0.00 -23.00
C GLU A 145 -15.19 -0.88 -21.94
N GLY A 146 -15.02 -2.18 -22.22
CA GLY A 146 -14.25 -3.10 -21.38
C GLY A 146 -12.76 -2.74 -21.31
N GLU A 147 -12.15 -2.28 -22.40
CA GLU A 147 -10.78 -1.76 -22.42
C GLU A 147 -10.65 -0.44 -21.66
N LEU A 148 -11.59 0.49 -21.83
CA LEU A 148 -11.69 1.72 -21.05
C LEU A 148 -11.85 1.44 -19.56
N GLY A 149 -12.68 0.46 -19.18
CA GLY A 149 -12.81 0.02 -17.80
C GLY A 149 -11.48 -0.51 -17.25
N ARG A 150 -10.79 -1.37 -18.00
CA ARG A 150 -9.47 -1.91 -17.61
C ARG A 150 -8.39 -0.84 -17.53
N MET A 151 -8.38 0.14 -18.43
CA MET A 151 -7.44 1.26 -18.43
C MET A 151 -7.74 2.25 -17.28
N LYS A 152 -9.01 2.56 -17.01
CA LYS A 152 -9.43 3.42 -15.89
C LYS A 152 -9.15 2.78 -14.52
N LEU A 153 -9.11 1.46 -14.43
CA LEU A 153 -8.78 0.74 -13.19
C LEU A 153 -7.28 0.67 -12.89
N ARG A 154 -6.41 1.00 -13.86
CA ARG A 154 -4.99 1.17 -13.54
C ARG A 154 -4.86 2.42 -12.66
N PRO A 155 -4.31 2.32 -11.44
CA PRO A 155 -4.04 3.51 -10.66
C PRO A 155 -3.11 4.40 -11.49
N SER A 156 -3.52 5.67 -11.71
CA SER A 156 -2.65 6.65 -12.35
C SER A 156 -1.32 6.69 -11.61
N LYS A 157 -0.22 6.84 -12.35
CA LYS A 157 1.11 7.03 -11.76
C LYS A 157 1.04 8.17 -10.74
N MET A 158 1.54 7.92 -9.54
CA MET A 158 1.67 8.96 -8.52
C MET A 158 2.60 10.05 -9.02
N SER A 159 2.24 11.32 -8.80
CA SER A 159 3.07 12.47 -9.08
C SER A 159 3.02 13.48 -7.95
N VAL A 160 4.02 14.35 -7.88
CA VAL A 160 4.02 15.53 -7.00
C VAL A 160 2.76 16.36 -7.18
N GLN A 161 2.22 16.44 -8.39
CA GLN A 161 1.00 17.20 -8.67
C GLN A 161 -0.22 16.71 -7.88
N ASP A 162 -0.26 15.42 -7.54
CA ASP A 162 -1.37 14.82 -6.77
C ASP A 162 -1.32 15.17 -5.28
N ILE A 163 -0.16 15.63 -4.80
CA ILE A 163 0.11 15.85 -3.36
C ILE A 163 0.42 17.30 -3.01
N ILE A 164 0.92 18.12 -3.94
CA ILE A 164 1.42 19.47 -3.64
C ILE A 164 0.34 20.43 -3.13
N GLY A 165 -0.93 20.19 -3.47
CA GLY A 165 -2.07 20.98 -2.98
C GLY A 165 -2.52 20.62 -1.56
N ASP A 166 -1.93 19.60 -0.94
CA ASP A 166 -2.34 19.05 0.35
C ASP A 166 -1.12 18.97 1.28
N ASN A 167 -1.03 19.92 2.22
CA ASN A 167 0.12 20.03 3.11
C ASN A 167 0.30 18.79 4.00
N ASP A 168 -0.78 18.14 4.42
CA ASP A 168 -0.71 16.94 5.24
C ASP A 168 -0.13 15.77 4.44
N LYS A 169 -0.52 15.61 3.17
CA LYS A 169 0.10 14.64 2.26
C LYS A 169 1.57 14.96 2.00
N MET A 170 1.92 16.22 1.80
CA MET A 170 3.31 16.63 1.61
C MET A 170 4.17 16.29 2.82
N LEU A 171 3.71 16.61 4.03
CA LEU A 171 4.38 16.25 5.28
C LEU A 171 4.45 14.73 5.47
N LEU A 172 3.40 13.99 5.11
CA LEU A 172 3.38 12.53 5.18
C LEU A 172 4.46 11.90 4.29
N TYR A 173 4.53 12.31 3.02
CA TYR A 173 5.42 11.69 2.04
C TYR A 173 6.86 12.21 2.10
N THR A 174 7.04 13.50 2.40
CA THR A 174 8.35 14.17 2.30
C THR A 174 8.90 14.65 3.65
N SER A 175 8.07 14.77 4.69
CA SER A 175 8.36 15.48 5.95
C SER A 175 8.56 16.98 5.82
N PHE A 176 8.40 17.53 4.63
CA PHE A 176 8.58 18.94 4.35
C PHE A 176 7.24 19.56 3.94
N PRO A 177 6.96 20.80 4.38
CA PRO A 177 5.90 21.57 3.77
C PRO A 177 6.28 21.96 2.33
N VAL A 178 5.28 22.40 1.56
CA VAL A 178 5.38 22.64 0.11
C VAL A 178 6.48 23.62 -0.26
N ASP A 179 6.62 24.69 0.52
CA ASP A 179 7.62 25.74 0.35
C ASP A 179 9.05 25.20 0.46
N VAL A 180 9.34 24.41 1.50
CA VAL A 180 10.65 23.77 1.69
C VAL A 180 10.93 22.78 0.56
N PHE A 181 9.93 22.00 0.14
CA PHE A 181 10.07 21.10 -1.00
C PHE A 181 10.43 21.86 -2.28
N GLN A 182 9.78 22.98 -2.58
CA GLN A 182 10.08 23.81 -3.74
C GLN A 182 11.50 24.40 -3.70
N VAL A 183 11.99 24.78 -2.52
CA VAL A 183 13.37 25.24 -2.34
C VAL A 183 14.37 24.11 -2.70
N LEU A 184 14.13 22.88 -2.24
CA LEU A 184 14.97 21.73 -2.56
C LEU A 184 14.99 21.44 -4.07
N VAL A 185 13.83 21.49 -4.73
CA VAL A 185 13.72 21.38 -6.18
C VAL A 185 14.54 22.48 -6.87
N GLY A 186 14.47 23.72 -6.38
CA GLY A 186 15.23 24.84 -6.90
C GLY A 186 16.75 24.65 -6.76
N VAL A 187 17.22 24.07 -5.65
CA VAL A 187 18.63 23.70 -5.46
C VAL A 187 19.04 22.63 -6.47
N LEU A 188 18.25 21.57 -6.62
CA LEU A 188 18.53 20.48 -7.56
C LEU A 188 18.59 20.96 -9.01
N LYS A 189 17.68 21.85 -9.43
CA LYS A 189 17.71 22.45 -10.77
C LYS A 189 19.02 23.17 -11.06
N ARG A 190 19.66 23.78 -10.05
CA ARG A 190 20.99 24.40 -10.19
C ARG A 190 22.15 23.42 -10.19
N LEU A 191 21.95 22.22 -9.65
CA LEU A 191 22.96 21.14 -9.64
C LEU A 191 22.94 20.29 -10.91
N ALA A 192 21.94 20.46 -11.78
CA ALA A 192 21.90 19.81 -13.08
C ALA A 192 23.06 20.31 -13.97
N PRO A 193 23.66 19.45 -14.83
CA PRO A 193 23.25 18.08 -15.15
C PRO A 193 23.72 17.03 -14.13
N PHE A 194 22.87 16.02 -13.88
CA PHE A 194 23.17 14.93 -12.95
C PHE A 194 23.91 13.79 -13.63
N ASN A 195 24.95 13.28 -12.96
CA ASN A 195 25.54 11.98 -13.30
C ASN A 195 24.73 10.89 -12.61
N TYR A 196 23.84 10.26 -13.37
CA TYR A 196 23.01 9.17 -12.84
C TYR A 196 23.85 7.94 -12.49
N TYR A 197 23.52 7.31 -11.36
CA TYR A 197 24.27 6.19 -10.79
C TYR A 197 24.45 5.02 -11.77
N ALA A 198 23.41 4.67 -12.52
CA ALA A 198 23.46 3.58 -13.50
C ALA A 198 24.00 4.00 -14.89
N GLY A 199 24.49 5.24 -15.04
CA GLY A 199 25.07 5.76 -16.27
C GLY A 199 24.05 6.20 -17.34
N TRP A 200 22.75 6.06 -17.09
CA TRP A 200 21.68 6.50 -18.00
C TRP A 200 20.71 7.47 -17.32
N THR A 201 20.22 8.45 -18.09
CA THR A 201 19.34 9.52 -17.61
C THR A 201 17.89 9.07 -17.50
N VAL A 202 17.23 9.41 -16.40
CA VAL A 202 15.81 9.10 -16.17
C VAL A 202 14.93 10.20 -16.78
N ALA A 203 14.63 10.10 -18.08
CA ALA A 203 13.84 11.11 -18.80
C ALA A 203 12.31 11.02 -18.55
N CYS A 204 11.82 9.91 -18.02
CA CYS A 204 10.38 9.68 -17.80
C CYS A 204 9.80 10.37 -16.55
N PHE A 205 10.64 11.02 -15.75
CA PHE A 205 10.24 11.71 -14.52
C PHE A 205 10.82 13.12 -14.45
N SER A 206 10.00 14.05 -13.95
CA SER A 206 10.45 15.40 -13.57
C SER A 206 11.42 15.34 -12.38
N LEU A 207 12.21 16.40 -12.16
CA LEU A 207 13.09 16.45 -10.98
C LEU A 207 12.29 16.45 -9.68
N GLU A 208 11.11 17.06 -9.70
CA GLU A 208 10.14 17.06 -8.62
C GLU A 208 9.71 15.63 -8.25
N ASP A 209 9.31 14.83 -9.24
CA ASP A 209 8.89 13.44 -9.01
C ASP A 209 10.07 12.55 -8.57
N GLN A 210 11.26 12.75 -9.15
CA GLN A 210 12.47 12.04 -8.75
C GLN A 210 12.86 12.34 -7.29
N LEU A 211 12.76 13.62 -6.89
CA LEU A 211 12.95 14.03 -5.50
C LEU A 211 11.89 13.40 -4.60
N LEU A 212 10.62 13.41 -5.00
CA LEU A 212 9.55 12.79 -4.23
C LEU A 212 9.80 11.30 -3.99
N ILE A 213 10.17 10.54 -5.02
CA ILE A 213 10.51 9.11 -4.92
C ILE A 213 11.62 8.90 -3.88
N THR A 214 12.66 9.73 -3.93
CA THR A 214 13.80 9.66 -3.00
C THR A 214 13.39 10.02 -1.57
N LEU A 215 12.59 11.08 -1.37
CA LEU A 215 12.13 11.48 -0.05
C LEU A 215 11.17 10.45 0.56
N MET A 216 10.26 9.87 -0.23
CA MET A 216 9.40 8.77 0.22
C MET A 216 10.22 7.56 0.66
N LYS A 217 11.30 7.23 -0.07
CA LYS A 217 12.23 6.18 0.33
C LYS A 217 12.85 6.46 1.69
N LEU A 218 13.39 7.66 1.90
CA LEU A 218 14.08 8.05 3.13
C LEU A 218 13.12 8.16 4.32
N ARG A 219 11.94 8.75 4.11
CA ARG A 219 10.95 9.01 5.17
C ARG A 219 10.17 7.78 5.56
N LEU A 220 9.55 7.11 4.58
CA LEU A 220 8.63 6.01 4.82
C LEU A 220 9.32 4.65 4.80
N ASN A 221 10.61 4.62 4.45
CA ASN A 221 11.35 3.38 4.21
C ASN A 221 10.64 2.46 3.20
N CYS A 222 10.04 3.06 2.17
CA CYS A 222 9.32 2.32 1.13
C CYS A 222 10.27 1.33 0.43
N LYS A 223 9.78 0.13 0.12
CA LYS A 223 10.54 -0.82 -0.71
C LYS A 223 10.55 -0.33 -2.16
N ASP A 224 11.64 -0.58 -2.88
CA ASP A 224 11.78 -0.12 -4.27
C ASP A 224 10.69 -0.70 -5.18
N LEU A 225 10.22 -1.91 -4.87
CA LEU A 225 9.09 -2.53 -5.57
C LEU A 225 7.76 -1.81 -5.31
N ASP A 226 7.54 -1.31 -4.09
CA ASP A 226 6.33 -0.54 -3.77
C ASP A 226 6.33 0.81 -4.50
N LEU A 227 7.48 1.50 -4.49
CA LEU A 227 7.66 2.75 -5.25
C LEU A 227 7.50 2.51 -6.75
N ALA A 228 8.07 1.43 -7.29
CA ALA A 228 7.92 1.07 -8.70
C ALA A 228 6.45 0.92 -9.11
N VAL A 229 5.64 0.28 -8.26
CA VAL A 229 4.19 0.13 -8.51
C VAL A 229 3.46 1.46 -8.40
N ARG A 230 3.77 2.30 -7.39
CA ARG A 230 3.10 3.61 -7.20
C ARG A 230 3.36 4.59 -8.35
N PHE A 231 4.57 4.58 -8.89
CA PHE A 231 5.01 5.50 -9.94
C PHE A 231 4.94 4.89 -11.35
N ASP A 232 4.34 3.71 -11.49
CA ASP A 232 4.21 2.96 -12.75
C ASP A 232 5.53 2.86 -13.53
N THR A 233 6.57 2.34 -12.85
CA THR A 233 7.92 2.24 -13.41
C THR A 233 8.62 0.95 -12.97
N SER A 234 9.85 0.74 -13.44
CA SER A 234 10.66 -0.42 -13.08
C SER A 234 11.38 -0.21 -11.74
N ARG A 235 11.65 -1.30 -11.02
CA ARG A 235 12.52 -1.28 -9.82
C ARG A 235 13.91 -0.72 -10.12
N GLY A 236 14.44 -1.01 -11.30
CA GLY A 236 15.75 -0.51 -11.74
C GLY A 236 15.75 1.01 -11.87
N THR A 237 14.68 1.59 -12.42
CA THR A 237 14.49 3.03 -12.51
C THR A 237 14.46 3.68 -11.13
N VAL A 238 13.66 3.15 -10.21
CA VAL A 238 13.59 3.65 -8.83
C VAL A 238 14.95 3.58 -8.14
N SER A 239 15.66 2.46 -8.27
CA SER A 239 17.00 2.30 -7.69
C SER A 239 18.00 3.29 -8.28
N ASN A 240 17.97 3.52 -9.60
CA ASN A 240 18.82 4.51 -10.25
C ASN A 240 18.55 5.92 -9.72
N ILE A 241 17.28 6.32 -9.60
CA ILE A 241 16.89 7.61 -9.01
C ILE A 241 17.46 7.72 -7.58
N ILE A 242 17.10 6.79 -6.70
CA ILE A 242 17.50 6.86 -5.28
C ILE A 242 19.02 6.93 -5.12
N ASN A 243 19.76 6.05 -5.81
CA ASN A 243 21.21 6.02 -5.70
C ASN A 243 21.86 7.25 -6.33
N THR A 244 21.27 7.85 -7.36
CA THR A 244 21.78 9.12 -7.93
C THR A 244 21.72 10.23 -6.90
N TYR A 245 20.64 10.33 -6.12
CA TYR A 245 20.45 11.41 -5.14
C TYR A 245 21.17 11.16 -3.81
N ILE A 246 21.39 9.88 -3.44
CA ILE A 246 22.10 9.52 -2.20
C ILE A 246 23.61 9.46 -2.44
N SER A 247 24.06 8.85 -3.53
CA SER A 247 25.49 8.62 -3.80
C SER A 247 26.19 9.83 -4.41
N SER A 248 25.46 10.84 -4.90
CA SER A 248 26.05 12.11 -5.36
C SER A 248 26.61 12.98 -4.23
N ALA A 249 26.48 12.57 -2.96
CA ALA A 249 27.05 13.24 -1.80
C ALA A 249 28.49 12.79 -1.45
N SER A 250 29.21 12.14 -2.38
CA SER A 250 30.60 11.68 -2.19
C SER A 250 31.59 12.42 -3.07
#